data_AF-A0A8R1HLB6-F1
#
_entry.id   AF-A0A8R1HLB6-F1
#
_cell.length_a   1.000
_cell.length_b   1.000
_cell.length_c   1.000
_cell.angle_alpha   90.00
_cell.angle_beta   90.00
_cell.angle_gamma   90.00
#
_symmetry.space_group_name_H-M   'P 1'
#
loop_
_entity.id
_entity.type
_entity.pdbx_description
1 polymer ?
#
loop_
_entity_poly.entity_id
_entity_poly.type
_entity_poly.pdbx_seq_one_letter_code
_entity_poly.pdbx_strand_id
1 'polypeptide(L)'
;MDTLSLYLPENLLWGDIKINDDYLKLICNEDKQGEVIRRRDCQKAGFRCVTTAMTKALASLRTCHYDIPSRTLVPCKKRTDCHSKDHLRWADVRRFRAACREAQVSEEYNEDTVARFIDNGYKLNR
;
A
#
# COMPACT_ATOMS: atom_id res chain seq x y z
N MET A 1 2.86 2.84 -14.46
CA MET A 1 1.97 1.71 -14.11
C MET A 1 0.57 2.17 -14.47
N ASP A 2 0.15 1.84 -15.69
CA ASP A 2 -1.07 2.29 -16.36
C ASP A 2 -2.11 1.15 -16.32
N THR A 3 -2.27 0.54 -15.13
CA THR A 3 -2.91 -0.78 -14.98
C THR A 3 -4.42 -0.73 -14.81
N LEU A 4 -5.03 0.44 -14.99
CA LEU A 4 -6.46 0.57 -15.20
C LEU A 4 -6.65 1.63 -16.28
N SER A 5 -6.49 1.24 -17.54
CA SER A 5 -6.82 2.04 -18.73
C SER A 5 -8.35 2.28 -18.85
N LEU A 6 -9.01 2.60 -17.73
CA LEU A 6 -10.34 3.15 -17.68
C LEU A 6 -10.19 4.63 -18.04
N TYR A 7 -10.27 4.92 -19.34
CA TYR A 7 -10.37 6.30 -19.81
C TYR A 7 -11.61 6.94 -19.17
N LEU A 8 -11.37 7.76 -18.14
CA LEU A 8 -12.44 8.56 -17.55
C LEU A 8 -12.58 9.82 -18.38
N PRO A 9 -13.77 10.10 -18.96
CA PRO A 9 -14.00 11.33 -19.72
C PRO A 9 -13.60 12.56 -18.90
N GLU A 10 -12.96 13.54 -19.53
CA GLU A 10 -12.52 14.78 -18.85
C GLU A 10 -13.67 15.50 -18.14
N ASN A 11 -14.88 15.42 -18.70
CA ASN A 11 -16.10 15.95 -18.11
C ASN A 11 -16.41 15.36 -16.73
N LEU A 12 -15.92 14.16 -16.40
CA LEU A 12 -16.05 13.55 -15.07
C LEU A 12 -14.89 13.87 -14.13
N LEU A 13 -13.82 14.54 -14.59
CA LEU A 13 -12.64 14.82 -13.79
C LEU A 13 -12.68 16.20 -13.13
N TRP A 14 -12.95 17.27 -13.90
CA TRP A 14 -12.92 18.65 -13.40
C TRP A 14 -13.62 19.64 -14.36
N GLY A 15 -13.77 20.90 -13.93
CA GLY A 15 -14.23 22.02 -14.78
C GLY A 15 -15.75 22.19 -14.89
N ASP A 16 -16.19 23.32 -15.41
CA ASP A 16 -17.62 23.60 -15.62
C ASP A 16 -18.16 22.84 -16.84
N ILE A 17 -19.40 22.36 -16.73
CA ILE A 17 -20.04 21.61 -17.80
C ILE A 17 -21.02 22.52 -18.52
N LYS A 18 -20.71 22.82 -19.78
CA LYS A 18 -21.57 23.65 -20.61
C LYS A 18 -22.87 22.93 -20.89
N ILE A 19 -23.98 23.67 -20.94
CA ILE A 19 -25.33 23.12 -21.22
C ILE A 19 -25.38 22.38 -22.57
N ASN A 20 -24.55 22.80 -23.54
CA ASN A 20 -24.49 22.21 -24.88
C ASN A 20 -23.31 21.23 -25.08
N ASP A 21 -22.67 20.78 -24.00
CA ASP A 21 -21.56 19.84 -24.08
C ASP A 21 -22.03 18.50 -24.69
N ASP A 22 -21.31 18.00 -25.70
CA ASP A 22 -21.64 16.75 -26.38
C ASP A 22 -21.62 15.56 -25.43
N TYR A 23 -20.84 15.62 -24.35
CA TYR A 23 -20.83 14.60 -23.31
C TYR A 23 -22.20 14.46 -22.62
N LEU A 24 -22.95 15.55 -22.46
CA LEU A 24 -24.30 15.49 -21.87
C LEU A 24 -25.28 14.71 -22.76
N LYS A 25 -25.03 14.59 -24.06
CA LYS A 25 -25.86 13.78 -24.96
C LYS A 25 -25.78 12.28 -24.64
N LEU A 26 -24.67 11.84 -24.04
CA LEU A 26 -24.43 10.45 -23.64
C LEU A 26 -25.09 10.08 -22.29
N ILE A 27 -25.64 11.06 -21.57
CA ILE A 27 -26.27 10.85 -20.26
C ILE A 27 -27.78 10.70 -20.45
N CYS A 28 -28.33 9.57 -20.01
CA CYS A 28 -29.75 9.24 -20.13
C CYS A 28 -30.64 9.85 -19.03
N ASN A 29 -30.06 10.49 -17.99
CA ASN A 29 -30.83 11.16 -16.94
C ASN A 29 -31.45 12.48 -17.44
N GLU A 30 -32.60 12.85 -16.86
CA GLU A 30 -33.25 14.14 -17.12
C GLU A 30 -32.40 15.31 -16.62
N ASP A 31 -31.90 15.24 -15.39
CA ASP A 31 -30.90 16.18 -14.86
C ASP A 31 -29.48 15.70 -15.18
N LYS A 32 -29.04 16.03 -16.38
CA LYS A 32 -27.73 15.60 -16.91
C LYS A 32 -26.56 16.25 -16.20
N GLN A 33 -26.66 17.54 -15.87
CA GLN A 33 -25.60 18.26 -15.15
C GLN A 33 -25.49 17.76 -13.71
N GLY A 34 -26.62 17.59 -13.02
CA GLY A 34 -26.67 17.00 -11.69
C GLY A 34 -26.09 15.59 -11.66
N GLU A 35 -26.34 14.77 -12.68
CA GLU A 35 -25.74 13.44 -12.78
C GLU A 35 -24.21 13.48 -12.91
N VAL A 36 -23.64 14.43 -13.65
CA VAL A 36 -22.18 14.55 -13.71
C VAL A 36 -21.60 15.00 -12.38
N ILE A 37 -22.22 15.99 -11.72
CA ILE A 37 -21.79 16.44 -10.40
C ILE A 37 -21.83 15.27 -9.41
N ARG A 38 -22.93 14.50 -9.40
CA ARG A 38 -23.08 13.31 -8.57
C ARG A 38 -21.96 12.29 -8.83
N ARG A 39 -21.63 12.00 -10.10
CA ARG A 39 -20.53 11.09 -10.45
C ARG A 39 -19.18 11.59 -9.97
N ARG A 40 -18.89 12.89 -10.10
CA ARG A 40 -17.66 13.53 -9.59
C ARG A 40 -17.56 13.39 -8.08
N ASP A 41 -18.65 13.61 -7.35
CA ASP A 41 -18.64 13.52 -5.89
C ASP A 41 -18.51 12.08 -5.40
N CYS A 42 -19.13 11.11 -6.09
CA CYS A 42 -18.89 9.70 -5.85
C CYS A 42 -17.41 9.32 -6.07
N GLN A 43 -16.77 9.88 -7.11
CA GLN A 43 -15.34 9.66 -7.35
C GLN A 43 -14.48 10.16 -6.18
N LYS A 44 -14.73 11.37 -5.67
CA LYS A 44 -14.02 11.91 -4.49
C LYS A 44 -14.18 10.99 -3.28
N ALA A 45 -15.40 10.51 -3.03
CA ALA A 45 -15.67 9.58 -1.93
C ALA A 45 -14.93 8.25 -2.12
N GLY A 46 -14.94 7.68 -3.33
CA GLY A 46 -14.21 6.47 -3.69
C GLY A 46 -12.70 6.64 -3.53
N PHE A 47 -12.13 7.72 -4.06
CA PHE A 47 -10.72 8.06 -3.92
C PHE A 47 -10.29 8.17 -2.45
N ARG A 48 -11.09 8.85 -1.62
CA ARG A 48 -10.84 8.96 -0.18
C ARG A 48 -10.88 7.59 0.51
N CYS A 49 -11.84 6.73 0.16
CA CYS A 49 -11.95 5.39 0.73
C CYS A 49 -10.74 4.53 0.39
N VAL A 50 -10.34 4.50 -0.89
CA VAL A 50 -9.16 3.77 -1.37
C VAL A 50 -7.90 4.30 -0.69
N THR A 51 -7.69 5.61 -0.71
CA THR A 51 -6.52 6.24 -0.09
C THR A 51 -6.45 5.91 1.40
N THR A 52 -7.57 6.02 2.13
CA THR A 52 -7.63 5.69 3.55
C THR A 52 -7.32 4.21 3.81
N ALA A 53 -7.87 3.31 3.00
CA ALA A 53 -7.61 1.87 3.12
C ALA A 53 -6.13 1.57 2.88
N MET A 54 -5.53 2.16 1.84
CA MET A 54 -4.10 2.02 1.54
C MET A 54 -3.24 2.58 2.68
N THR A 55 -3.56 3.76 3.20
CA THR A 55 -2.85 4.35 4.35
C THR A 55 -2.91 3.44 5.57
N LYS A 56 -4.08 2.89 5.89
CA LYS A 56 -4.25 1.96 7.01
C LYS A 56 -3.49 0.65 6.80
N ALA A 57 -3.52 0.07 5.60
CA ALA A 57 -2.76 -1.12 5.26
C ALA A 57 -1.25 -0.89 5.40
N LEU A 58 -0.73 0.21 4.85
CA LEU A 58 0.66 0.60 4.97
C LEU A 58 1.08 0.95 6.41
N ALA A 59 0.16 1.47 7.22
CA ALA A 59 0.40 1.68 8.65
C ALA A 59 0.50 0.34 9.39
N SER A 60 -0.42 -0.59 9.11
CA SER A 60 -0.41 -1.94 9.68
C SER A 60 0.88 -2.69 9.36
N LEU A 61 1.40 -2.60 8.14
CA LEU A 61 2.68 -3.22 7.76
C LEU A 61 3.88 -2.67 8.56
N ARG A 62 3.78 -1.46 9.11
CA ARG A 62 4.84 -0.85 9.94
C ARG A 62 4.69 -1.17 11.42
N THR A 63 3.47 -1.50 11.88
CA THR A 63 3.18 -1.77 13.30
C THR A 63 3.04 -3.25 13.63
N CYS A 64 2.80 -4.09 12.63
CA CYS A 64 2.80 -5.54 12.77
C CYS A 64 4.22 -6.09 12.59
N HIS A 65 4.62 -7.01 13.47
CA HIS A 65 5.83 -7.80 13.31
C HIS A 65 5.45 -9.24 13.04
N TYR A 66 6.34 -9.97 12.38
CA TYR A 66 6.17 -11.39 12.18
C TYR A 66 6.62 -12.12 13.44
N ASP A 67 5.68 -12.78 14.13
CA ASP A 67 5.97 -13.64 15.27
C ASP A 67 6.51 -14.98 14.79
N ILE A 68 7.75 -15.31 15.16
CA ILE A 68 8.42 -16.53 14.73
C ILE A 68 7.73 -17.77 15.33
N PRO A 69 7.41 -17.82 16.64
CA PRO A 69 6.77 -18.99 17.24
C PRO A 69 5.40 -19.31 16.62
N SER A 70 4.53 -18.31 16.44
CA SER A 70 3.19 -18.53 15.91
C SER A 70 3.12 -18.52 14.38
N ARG A 71 4.19 -18.08 13.69
CA ARG A 71 4.26 -17.92 12.23
C ARG A 71 3.17 -17.01 11.66
N THR A 72 2.86 -15.93 12.38
CA THR A 72 1.82 -14.97 11.97
C THR A 72 2.27 -13.52 12.13
N LEU A 73 1.64 -12.61 11.39
CA LEU A 73 1.79 -11.17 11.61
C LEU A 73 0.93 -10.73 12.79
N VAL A 74 1.57 -10.19 13.83
CA VAL A 74 0.91 -9.72 15.04
C VAL A 74 1.17 -8.23 15.26
N PRO A 75 0.16 -7.44 15.70
CA PRO A 75 0.38 -6.05 16.10
C PRO A 75 1.37 -5.96 17.26
N CYS A 76 2.45 -5.19 17.10
CA CYS A 76 3.43 -5.00 18.16
C CYS A 76 3.24 -3.63 18.83
N LYS A 77 2.97 -3.61 20.14
CA LYS A 77 2.85 -2.36 20.92
C LYS A 77 4.13 -1.52 20.91
N LYS A 78 5.30 -2.17 20.87
CA LYS A 78 6.60 -1.51 20.83
C LYS A 78 6.97 -0.95 19.45
N ARG A 79 6.27 -1.36 18.37
CA ARG A 79 6.46 -0.86 17.00
C ARG A 79 7.96 -0.79 16.64
N THR A 80 8.47 0.37 16.25
CA THR A 80 9.87 0.59 15.87
C THR A 80 10.87 0.25 16.98
N ASP A 81 10.47 0.39 18.25
CA ASP A 81 11.33 0.20 19.43
C ASP A 81 11.30 -1.25 19.93
N CYS A 82 10.72 -2.16 19.15
CA CYS A 82 10.77 -3.58 19.45
C CYS A 82 12.17 -4.13 19.18
N HIS A 83 12.81 -4.61 20.24
CA HIS A 83 14.09 -5.32 20.20
C HIS A 83 13.94 -6.80 20.61
N SER A 84 12.70 -7.32 20.67
CA SER A 84 12.47 -8.74 20.93
C SER A 84 13.03 -9.58 19.78
N LYS A 85 13.61 -10.73 20.12
CA LYS A 85 14.16 -11.70 19.16
C LYS A 85 13.09 -12.63 18.58
N ASP A 86 11.92 -12.69 19.21
CA ASP A 86 10.81 -13.55 18.82
C ASP A 86 9.97 -12.94 17.70
N HIS A 87 10.18 -11.64 17.43
CA HIS A 87 9.45 -10.85 16.44
C HIS A 87 10.39 -10.28 15.38
N LEU A 88 10.16 -10.56 14.10
CA LEU A 88 10.87 -9.93 12.99
C LEU A 88 10.14 -8.67 12.54
N ARG A 89 10.86 -7.52 12.52
CA ARG A 89 10.31 -6.29 11.97
C ARG A 89 10.56 -6.25 10.46
N TRP A 90 9.69 -5.55 9.74
CA TRP A 90 9.92 -5.28 8.31
C TRP A 90 11.26 -4.58 8.03
N ALA A 91 11.73 -3.74 8.95
CA ALA A 91 13.03 -3.11 8.85
C ALA A 91 14.19 -4.13 8.86
N ASP A 92 14.08 -5.21 9.63
CA ASP A 92 15.12 -6.22 9.76
C ASP A 92 15.23 -7.06 8.48
N VAL A 93 14.08 -7.45 7.92
CA VAL A 93 14.01 -8.13 6.61
C VAL A 93 14.59 -7.26 5.49
N ARG A 94 14.29 -5.95 5.48
CA ARG A 94 14.88 -5.03 4.49
C ARG A 94 16.38 -4.90 4.62
N ARG A 95 16.90 -4.85 5.86
CA ARG A 95 18.36 -4.81 6.12
C ARG A 95 19.02 -6.09 5.65
N PHE A 96 18.42 -7.25 5.92
CA PHE A 96 18.90 -8.54 5.43
C PHE A 96 19.00 -8.56 3.91
N ARG A 97 17.90 -8.21 3.21
CA ARG A 97 17.88 -8.14 1.74
C ARG A 97 18.92 -7.16 1.17
N ALA A 98 19.12 -6.01 1.83
CA ALA A 98 20.15 -5.06 1.42
C ALA A 98 21.56 -5.65 1.55
N ALA A 99 21.84 -6.33 2.67
CA ALA A 99 23.12 -7.03 2.86
C ALA A 99 23.31 -8.15 1.82
N CYS A 100 22.26 -8.91 1.48
CA CYS A 100 22.34 -9.93 0.43
C CYS A 100 22.70 -9.33 -0.93
N ARG A 101 22.07 -8.20 -1.31
CA ARG A 101 22.40 -7.51 -2.57
C ARG A 101 23.83 -7.01 -2.60
N GLU A 102 24.31 -6.43 -1.49
CA GLU A 102 25.68 -5.95 -1.38
C GLU A 102 26.70 -7.10 -1.49
N ALA A 103 26.39 -8.25 -0.87
CA ALA A 103 27.21 -9.45 -0.94
C ALA A 103 27.00 -10.27 -2.23
N GLN A 104 26.11 -9.84 -3.14
CA GLN A 104 25.73 -10.55 -4.36
C GLN A 104 25.30 -12.01 -4.13
N VAL A 105 24.58 -12.27 -3.02
CA VAL A 105 24.00 -13.58 -2.68
C VAL A 105 22.49 -13.56 -2.82
N SER A 106 21.87 -14.75 -2.80
CA SER A 106 20.42 -14.89 -2.87
C SER A 106 19.71 -14.10 -1.76
N GLU A 107 18.59 -13.48 -2.12
CA GLU A 107 17.65 -12.86 -1.18
C GLU A 107 16.62 -13.86 -0.64
N GLU A 108 16.69 -15.14 -1.01
CA GLU A 108 15.85 -16.18 -0.43
C GLU A 108 16.19 -16.38 1.05
N TYR A 109 15.16 -16.39 1.90
CA TYR A 109 15.32 -16.58 3.33
C TYR A 109 14.13 -17.32 3.91
N ASN A 110 14.37 -17.93 5.07
CA ASN A 110 13.36 -18.26 6.06
C ASN A 110 13.53 -17.37 7.30
N GLU A 111 12.60 -17.47 8.22
CA GLU A 111 12.51 -16.61 9.39
C GLU A 111 13.73 -16.76 10.31
N ASP A 112 14.24 -17.99 10.45
CA ASP A 112 15.45 -18.31 11.22
C ASP A 112 16.71 -17.64 10.65
N THR A 113 16.80 -17.51 9.33
CA THR A 113 17.96 -16.88 8.66
C THR A 113 18.00 -15.39 8.98
N VAL A 114 16.86 -14.72 8.97
CA VAL A 114 16.77 -13.31 9.36
C VAL A 114 17.00 -13.14 10.86
N ALA A 115 16.48 -14.04 11.70
CA ALA A 115 16.72 -14.02 13.14
C ALA A 115 18.22 -14.13 13.47
N ARG A 116 18.93 -15.09 12.85
CA ARG A 116 20.39 -15.23 13.00
C ARG A 116 21.14 -13.99 12.51
N PHE A 117 20.72 -13.40 11.40
CA PHE A 117 21.32 -12.16 10.88
C PHE A 117 21.21 -11.01 11.90
N ILE A 118 20.07 -10.88 12.58
CA ILE A 118 19.87 -9.90 13.64
C ILE A 118 20.76 -10.22 14.85
N ASP A 119 20.78 -11.49 15.28
CA ASP A 119 21.59 -11.95 16.42
C ASP A 119 23.10 -11.73 16.20
N ASN A 120 23.56 -11.82 14.96
CA ASN A 120 24.93 -11.55 14.57
C ASN A 120 25.25 -10.06 14.36
N GLY A 121 24.36 -9.17 14.81
CA GLY A 121 24.54 -7.73 14.69
C GLY A 121 24.41 -7.23 13.26
N TYR A 122 23.45 -7.76 12.50
CA TYR A 122 23.18 -7.43 11.10
C TYR A 122 24.35 -7.78 10.17
N LYS A 123 24.98 -8.93 10.39
CA LYS A 123 26.03 -9.49 9.53
C LYS A 123 25.58 -10.83 8.95
N LEU A 124 25.78 -11.01 7.65
CA LEU A 124 25.53 -12.31 7.00
C LEU A 124 26.51 -13.34 7.55
N ASN A 125 26.01 -14.53 7.90
CA ASN A 125 26.87 -15.67 8.16
C ASN A 125 27.50 -16.10 6.83
N ARG A 126 28.82 -16.04 6.76
CA ARG A 126 29.60 -16.64 5.68
C ARG A 126 29.78 -18.13 5.95
#